data_AF-A0A8J3K000-F1
#
_entry.id   AF-A0A8J3K000-F1
#
_cell.length_a   1.000
_cell.length_b   1.000
_cell.length_c   1.000
_cell.angle_alpha   90.00
_cell.angle_beta   90.00
_cell.angle_gamma   90.00
#
_symmetry.space_group_name_H-M   'P 1'
#
loop_
_entity.id
_entity.type
_entity.pdbx_description
1 polymer ?
#
loop_
_entity_poly.entity_id
_entity_poly.type
_entity_poly.pdbx_seq_one_letter_code
_entity_poly.pdbx_strand_id
1 'polypeptide(L)'
;MTASAVLTTALASRREQPGVDPAASAPDLVAAAVAMAARFRAGGALHAFGDDTADAHHIAVEFVHPVIVGKRALPAVAHDGLRAAHLLRHAAGPADIALAVGARLDGPTRDALRVAGERGLLTVALTGPAPDGVAVDHLLAVPGADPLVVREQHVTLYHLLWELTHAVLERSP
;
A
#
# COMPACT_ATOMS: atom_id res chain seq x y z
N MET A 1 20.29 -35.11 -9.76
CA MET A 1 20.12 -33.90 -8.92
C MET A 1 18.88 -34.11 -8.06
N THR A 2 18.99 -34.03 -6.73
CA THR A 2 17.88 -34.34 -5.81
C THR A 2 16.88 -33.19 -5.73
N ALA A 3 15.61 -33.46 -5.40
CA ALA A 3 14.59 -32.43 -5.24
C ALA A 3 14.99 -31.32 -4.24
N SER A 4 15.69 -31.70 -3.17
CA SER A 4 16.26 -30.76 -2.18
C SER A 4 17.32 -29.82 -2.79
N ALA A 5 18.19 -30.32 -3.68
CA ALA A 5 19.18 -29.48 -4.35
C ALA A 5 18.53 -28.48 -5.31
N VAL A 6 17.50 -28.93 -6.05
CA VAL A 6 16.71 -28.06 -6.94
C VAL A 6 16.01 -26.95 -6.16
N LEU A 7 15.36 -27.29 -5.03
CA LEU A 7 14.69 -26.31 -4.17
C LEU A 7 15.68 -25.33 -3.54
N THR A 8 16.84 -25.80 -3.08
CA THR A 8 17.88 -24.94 -2.50
C THR A 8 18.39 -23.92 -3.52
N THR A 9 18.67 -24.34 -4.75
CA THR A 9 19.08 -23.44 -5.83
C THR A 9 17.96 -22.47 -6.22
N ALA A 10 16.71 -22.94 -6.28
CA ALA A 10 15.55 -22.10 -6.57
C ALA A 10 15.30 -21.03 -5.48
N LEU A 11 15.56 -21.35 -4.20
CA LEU A 11 15.47 -20.38 -3.11
C LEU A 11 16.62 -19.38 -3.12
N ALA A 12 17.85 -19.84 -3.34
CA ALA A 12 19.02 -18.97 -3.40
C ALA A 12 18.93 -17.94 -4.53
N SER A 13 18.41 -18.34 -5.70
CA SER A 13 18.22 -17.46 -6.87
C SER A 13 17.06 -16.47 -6.73
N ARG A 14 16.16 -16.63 -5.74
CA ARG A 14 15.06 -15.68 -5.49
C ARG A 14 15.48 -14.50 -4.61
N ARG A 15 16.53 -14.65 -3.79
CA ARG A 15 17.05 -13.59 -2.90
C ARG A 15 18.39 -13.05 -3.38
N GLU A 16 18.45 -12.63 -4.64
CA GLU A 16 19.68 -12.01 -5.18
C GLU A 16 19.88 -10.55 -4.72
N GLN A 17 18.87 -9.92 -4.12
CA GLN A 17 18.98 -8.56 -3.58
C GLN A 17 18.47 -8.49 -2.13
N PRO A 18 19.11 -7.70 -1.25
CA PRO A 18 18.53 -7.30 0.02
C PRO A 18 17.13 -6.70 -0.23
N GLY A 19 16.16 -7.00 0.63
CA GLY A 19 14.84 -6.35 0.55
C GLY A 19 14.95 -4.83 0.70
N VAL A 20 13.82 -4.11 0.53
CA VAL A 20 13.73 -2.64 0.59
C VAL A 20 14.62 -2.11 1.70
N ASP A 21 15.57 -1.24 1.33
CA ASP A 21 16.30 -0.44 2.29
C ASP A 21 15.35 0.65 2.83
N PRO A 22 14.90 0.55 4.10
CA PRO A 22 13.96 1.51 4.65
C PRO A 22 14.56 2.91 4.71
N ALA A 23 15.89 3.05 4.83
CA ALA A 23 16.54 4.35 4.88
C ALA A 23 16.46 5.08 3.53
N ALA A 24 16.57 4.34 2.42
CA ALA A 24 16.44 4.90 1.08
C ALA A 24 14.99 5.32 0.76
N SER A 25 14.01 4.57 1.25
CA SER A 25 12.57 4.85 1.01
C SER A 25 11.94 5.76 2.08
N ALA A 26 12.68 6.12 3.13
CA ALA A 26 12.17 6.86 4.28
C ALA A 26 11.51 8.20 3.93
N PRO A 27 12.05 9.05 3.03
CA PRO A 27 11.42 10.34 2.72
C PRO A 27 10.01 10.20 2.14
N ASP A 28 9.85 9.31 1.15
CA ASP A 28 8.57 9.10 0.48
C ASP A 28 7.55 8.43 1.40
N LEU A 29 8.02 7.48 2.21
CA LEU A 29 7.19 6.80 3.20
C LEU A 29 6.68 7.76 4.29
N VAL A 30 7.56 8.62 4.81
CA VAL A 30 7.19 9.64 5.79
C VAL A 30 6.24 10.67 5.18
N ALA A 31 6.49 11.11 3.94
CA ALA A 31 5.61 12.04 3.23
C ALA A 31 4.20 11.45 3.05
N ALA A 32 4.11 10.18 2.63
CA ALA A 32 2.84 9.46 2.50
C ALA A 32 2.13 9.34 3.85
N ALA A 33 2.85 8.97 4.92
CA ALA A 33 2.29 8.85 6.26
C ALA A 33 1.73 10.18 6.79
N VAL A 34 2.44 11.29 6.57
CA VAL A 34 1.98 12.64 6.95
C VAL A 34 0.72 13.02 6.19
N ALA A 35 0.68 12.77 4.88
CA ALA A 35 -0.50 13.05 4.06
C ALA A 35 -1.70 12.18 4.47
N MET A 36 -1.50 10.89 4.72
CA MET A 36 -2.53 9.98 5.23
C MET A 36 -3.07 10.44 6.59
N ALA A 37 -2.19 10.82 7.51
CA ALA A 37 -2.59 11.36 8.81
C ALA A 37 -3.45 12.62 8.68
N ALA A 38 -3.13 13.52 7.73
CA ALA A 38 -3.93 14.71 7.45
C ALA A 38 -5.34 14.35 6.94
N ARG A 39 -5.45 13.36 6.05
CA ARG A 39 -6.75 12.85 5.55
C ARG A 39 -7.59 12.23 6.67
N PHE A 40 -7.00 11.40 7.52
CA PHE A 40 -7.69 10.85 8.70
C PHE A 40 -8.13 11.93 9.69
N ARG A 41 -7.32 12.98 9.92
CA ARG A 41 -7.73 14.14 10.75
C ARG A 41 -8.94 14.87 10.18
N ALA A 42 -9.01 14.98 8.85
CA ALA A 42 -10.16 15.54 8.14
C ALA A 42 -11.40 14.62 8.13
N GLY A 43 -11.34 13.47 8.82
CA GLY A 43 -12.45 12.51 8.91
C GLY A 43 -12.55 11.54 7.72
N GLY A 44 -11.54 11.49 6.86
CA GLY A 44 -11.50 10.59 5.71
C GLY A 44 -11.27 9.12 6.09
N ALA A 45 -11.72 8.23 5.21
CA ALA A 45 -11.53 6.79 5.29
C ALA A 45 -10.47 6.29 4.30
N LEU A 46 -9.81 5.17 4.65
CA LEU A 46 -8.90 4.47 3.76
C LEU A 46 -9.63 3.41 2.93
N HIS A 47 -9.46 3.48 1.61
CA HIS A 47 -9.93 2.49 0.65
C HIS A 47 -8.72 1.75 0.07
N ALA A 48 -8.46 0.55 0.57
CA ALA A 48 -7.37 -0.31 0.08
C ALA A 48 -7.86 -1.20 -1.06
N PHE A 49 -7.04 -1.42 -2.10
CA PHE A 49 -7.38 -2.29 -3.24
C PHE A 49 -6.14 -2.70 -4.02
N GLY A 50 -6.28 -3.66 -4.93
CA GLY A 50 -5.17 -4.11 -5.78
C GLY A 50 -5.36 -5.50 -6.36
N ASP A 51 -4.36 -5.97 -7.11
CA ASP A 51 -4.27 -7.37 -7.54
C ASP A 51 -3.80 -8.29 -6.39
N ASP A 52 -3.16 -7.72 -5.36
CA ASP A 52 -2.95 -8.41 -4.09
C ASP A 52 -4.11 -8.16 -3.12
N THR A 53 -5.17 -8.95 -3.27
CA THR A 53 -6.37 -8.83 -2.45
C THR A 53 -6.11 -9.17 -0.98
N ALA A 54 -5.14 -10.05 -0.69
CA ALA A 54 -4.85 -10.43 0.69
C ALA A 54 -4.20 -9.27 1.43
N ASP A 55 -3.20 -8.63 0.82
CA ASP A 55 -2.54 -7.45 1.38
C ASP A 55 -3.50 -6.27 1.50
N ALA A 56 -4.38 -6.04 0.50
CA ALA A 56 -5.39 -4.98 0.61
C ALA A 56 -6.31 -5.15 1.83
N HIS A 57 -6.76 -6.38 2.11
CA HIS A 57 -7.53 -6.69 3.31
C HIS A 57 -6.70 -6.59 4.59
N HIS A 58 -5.46 -7.05 4.57
CA HIS A 58 -4.53 -6.94 5.69
C HIS A 58 -4.38 -5.47 6.09
N ILE A 59 -4.06 -4.61 5.14
CA ILE A 59 -3.92 -3.17 5.34
C ILE A 59 -5.19 -2.61 5.99
N ALA A 60 -6.37 -2.86 5.41
CA ALA A 60 -7.61 -2.35 5.98
C ALA A 60 -7.85 -2.82 7.42
N VAL A 61 -7.59 -4.10 7.72
CA VAL A 61 -7.76 -4.69 9.06
C VAL A 61 -6.85 -4.02 10.08
N GLU A 62 -5.60 -3.72 9.76
CA GLU A 62 -4.68 -3.11 10.71
C GLU A 62 -5.07 -1.68 11.09
N PHE A 63 -5.72 -0.95 10.20
CA PHE A 63 -6.26 0.38 10.52
C PHE A 63 -7.52 0.29 11.39
N VAL A 64 -8.44 -0.65 11.12
CA VAL A 64 -9.68 -0.79 11.92
C VAL A 64 -9.48 -1.54 13.24
N HIS A 65 -8.48 -2.41 13.32
CA HIS A 65 -8.14 -3.21 14.49
C HIS A 65 -6.63 -3.14 14.79
N PRO A 66 -6.15 -2.00 15.34
CA PRO A 66 -4.75 -1.79 15.66
C PRO A 66 -4.14 -2.93 16.51
N VAL A 67 -3.03 -3.50 16.05
CA VAL A 67 -2.32 -4.57 16.76
C VAL A 67 -1.70 -4.11 18.09
N ILE A 68 -1.39 -2.82 18.20
CA ILE A 68 -0.80 -2.22 19.40
C ILE A 68 -1.93 -1.67 20.29
N VAL A 69 -1.95 -2.15 21.55
CA VAL A 69 -2.91 -1.69 22.57
C VAL A 69 -2.84 -0.17 22.74
N GLY A 70 -4.01 0.47 22.75
CA GLY A 70 -4.14 1.91 22.97
C GLY A 70 -4.05 2.76 21.70
N LYS A 71 -3.71 2.18 20.54
CA LYS A 71 -3.79 2.88 19.26
C LYS A 71 -5.24 3.11 18.84
N ARG A 72 -5.52 4.29 18.29
CA ARG A 72 -6.84 4.68 17.79
C ARG A 72 -7.18 3.87 16.54
N ALA A 73 -8.34 3.21 16.52
CA ALA A 73 -8.88 2.62 15.30
C ALA A 73 -9.25 3.71 14.27
N LEU A 74 -8.89 3.48 13.01
CA LEU A 74 -9.10 4.40 11.90
C LEU A 74 -10.02 3.76 10.84
N PRO A 75 -10.92 4.52 10.20
CA PRO A 75 -11.86 3.97 9.24
C PRO A 75 -11.12 3.49 7.98
N ALA A 76 -11.22 2.19 7.69
CA ALA A 76 -10.64 1.60 6.50
C ALA A 76 -11.51 0.45 5.96
N VAL A 77 -11.45 0.25 4.65
CA VAL A 77 -12.15 -0.82 3.94
C VAL A 77 -11.31 -1.28 2.75
N ALA A 78 -11.31 -2.59 2.49
CA ALA A 78 -10.69 -3.17 1.32
C ALA A 78 -11.73 -3.43 0.22
N HIS A 79 -11.33 -3.23 -1.03
CA HIS A 79 -12.11 -3.52 -2.22
C HIS A 79 -11.37 -4.52 -3.10
N ASP A 80 -12.13 -5.42 -3.71
CA ASP A 80 -11.64 -6.18 -4.86
C ASP A 80 -11.24 -5.24 -6.00
N GLY A 81 -10.11 -5.51 -6.65
CA GLY A 81 -9.53 -4.63 -7.68
C GLY A 81 -10.49 -4.34 -8.84
N LEU A 82 -11.33 -5.30 -9.24
CA LEU A 82 -12.31 -5.11 -10.33
C LEU A 82 -13.45 -4.16 -9.94
N ARG A 83 -13.75 -4.04 -8.64
CA ARG A 83 -14.84 -3.20 -8.13
C ARG A 83 -14.36 -1.88 -7.56
N ALA A 84 -13.07 -1.75 -7.28
CA ALA A 84 -12.46 -0.59 -6.65
C ALA A 84 -12.83 0.71 -7.37
N ALA A 85 -12.67 0.80 -8.69
CA ALA A 85 -12.99 2.01 -9.46
C ALA A 85 -14.47 2.43 -9.33
N HIS A 86 -15.40 1.47 -9.30
CA HIS A 86 -16.82 1.76 -9.14
C HIS A 86 -17.15 2.23 -7.71
N LEU A 87 -16.63 1.55 -6.69
CA LEU A 87 -16.86 1.90 -5.29
C LEU A 87 -16.19 3.24 -4.94
N LEU A 88 -14.97 3.46 -5.41
CA LEU A 88 -14.27 4.74 -5.36
C LEU A 88 -14.90 5.80 -6.24
N ARG A 89 -15.92 5.53 -7.07
CA ARG A 89 -16.71 6.56 -7.80
C ARG A 89 -17.98 6.98 -7.06
N HIS A 90 -18.49 6.14 -6.16
CA HIS A 90 -19.80 6.38 -5.55
C HIS A 90 -19.79 6.45 -4.03
N ALA A 91 -18.83 5.81 -3.35
CA ALA A 91 -18.80 5.73 -1.90
C ALA A 91 -17.75 6.64 -1.25
N ALA A 92 -16.63 6.90 -1.93
CA ALA A 92 -15.56 7.73 -1.37
C ALA A 92 -15.81 9.24 -1.54
N GLY A 93 -15.26 10.05 -0.63
CA GLY A 93 -15.22 11.51 -0.64
C GLY A 93 -13.80 12.08 -0.77
N PRO A 94 -13.68 13.41 -0.96
CA PRO A 94 -12.39 14.06 -1.23
C PRO A 94 -11.42 14.05 -0.05
N ALA A 95 -11.90 13.76 1.18
CA ALA A 95 -11.03 13.57 2.34
C ALA A 95 -10.44 12.16 2.43
N ASP A 96 -10.92 11.22 1.63
CA ASP A 96 -10.54 9.81 1.71
C ASP A 96 -9.18 9.54 1.07
N ILE A 97 -8.66 8.35 1.36
CA ILE A 97 -7.37 7.84 0.88
C ILE A 97 -7.66 6.63 0.00
N ALA A 98 -7.10 6.60 -1.20
CA ALA A 98 -7.03 5.42 -2.05
C ALA A 98 -5.63 4.84 -1.96
N LEU A 99 -5.50 3.62 -1.42
CA LEU A 99 -4.23 2.91 -1.34
C LEU A 99 -4.28 1.67 -2.24
N ALA A 100 -3.50 1.72 -3.32
CA ALA A 100 -3.31 0.58 -4.19
C ALA A 100 -2.10 -0.25 -3.74
N VAL A 101 -2.23 -1.58 -3.72
CA VAL A 101 -1.12 -2.51 -3.46
C VAL A 101 -1.05 -3.57 -4.54
N GLY A 102 0.12 -3.77 -5.12
CA GLY A 102 0.24 -4.73 -6.22
C GLY A 102 1.57 -4.73 -6.92
N ALA A 103 2.04 -5.86 -7.43
CA ALA A 103 3.37 -5.92 -8.04
C ALA A 103 3.52 -5.05 -9.30
N ARG A 104 2.42 -4.76 -10.03
CA ARG A 104 2.47 -4.09 -11.34
C ARG A 104 1.41 -3.00 -11.59
N LEU A 105 0.51 -2.72 -10.65
CA LEU A 105 -0.58 -1.73 -10.76
C LEU A 105 -1.23 -1.68 -12.16
N ASP A 106 -1.76 -2.82 -12.62
CA ASP A 106 -2.33 -2.98 -13.96
C ASP A 106 -3.84 -2.65 -14.00
N GLY A 107 -4.44 -2.86 -15.19
CA GLY A 107 -5.75 -2.37 -15.64
C GLY A 107 -6.72 -1.91 -14.54
N PRO A 108 -7.38 -2.82 -13.80
CA PRO A 108 -8.40 -2.44 -12.82
C PRO A 108 -7.86 -1.56 -11.69
N THR A 109 -6.66 -1.86 -11.18
CA THR A 109 -6.00 -1.08 -10.12
C THR A 109 -5.61 0.30 -10.61
N ARG A 110 -5.06 0.41 -11.83
CA ARG A 110 -4.73 1.69 -12.47
C ARG A 110 -5.98 2.54 -12.69
N ASP A 111 -7.07 1.94 -13.15
CA ASP A 111 -8.34 2.63 -13.35
C ASP A 111 -8.91 3.15 -12.03
N ALA A 112 -8.81 2.36 -10.95
CA ALA A 112 -9.22 2.78 -9.61
C ALA A 112 -8.39 3.96 -9.09
N LEU A 113 -7.06 3.94 -9.28
CA LEU A 113 -6.19 5.07 -8.94
C LEU A 113 -6.54 6.34 -9.71
N ARG A 114 -6.78 6.23 -11.03
CA ARG A 114 -7.23 7.36 -11.86
C ARG A 114 -8.54 7.95 -11.33
N VAL A 115 -9.52 7.11 -11.02
CA VAL A 115 -10.80 7.56 -10.46
C VAL A 115 -10.62 8.24 -9.11
N ALA A 116 -9.76 7.72 -8.24
CA ALA A 116 -9.47 8.33 -6.96
C ALA A 116 -8.89 9.75 -7.12
N GLY A 117 -7.92 9.92 -8.02
CA GLY A 117 -7.36 11.24 -8.35
C GLY A 117 -8.40 12.21 -8.92
N GLU A 118 -9.24 11.76 -9.86
CA GLU A 118 -10.36 12.56 -10.40
C GLU A 118 -11.36 13.02 -9.33
N ARG A 119 -11.48 12.28 -8.23
CA ARG A 119 -12.38 12.56 -7.11
C ARG A 119 -11.71 13.31 -5.95
N GLY A 120 -10.42 13.63 -6.08
CA GLY A 120 -9.66 14.42 -5.10
C GLY A 120 -9.20 13.65 -3.86
N LEU A 121 -9.30 12.32 -3.88
CA LEU A 121 -8.73 11.47 -2.83
C LEU A 121 -7.20 11.61 -2.81
N LEU A 122 -6.60 11.37 -1.66
CA LEU A 122 -5.16 11.11 -1.60
C LEU A 122 -4.87 9.74 -2.25
N THR A 123 -3.98 9.70 -3.22
CA THR A 123 -3.58 8.46 -3.91
C THR A 123 -2.21 7.99 -3.44
N VAL A 124 -2.16 6.80 -2.86
CA VAL A 124 -0.95 6.12 -2.43
C VAL A 124 -0.86 4.79 -3.17
N ALA A 125 0.31 4.43 -3.67
CA ALA A 125 0.49 3.15 -4.36
C ALA A 125 1.76 2.43 -3.93
N LEU A 126 1.62 1.17 -3.50
CA LEU A 126 2.70 0.24 -3.24
C LEU A 126 2.85 -0.65 -4.46
N THR A 127 4.02 -0.60 -5.11
CA THR A 127 4.26 -1.33 -6.36
C THR A 127 5.61 -2.03 -6.37
N GLY A 128 5.81 -2.92 -7.33
CA GLY A 128 7.17 -3.30 -7.74
C GLY A 128 7.87 -2.13 -8.44
N PRO A 129 8.63 -2.35 -9.52
CA PRO A 129 9.20 -1.26 -10.29
C PRO A 129 8.14 -0.24 -10.72
N ALA A 130 8.51 1.04 -10.70
CA ALA A 130 7.59 2.14 -11.02
C ALA A 130 6.95 1.92 -12.41
N PRO A 131 5.61 1.85 -12.49
CA PRO A 131 4.93 1.62 -13.76
C PRO A 131 4.85 2.91 -14.58
N ASP A 132 5.02 2.79 -15.90
CA ASP A 132 4.82 3.91 -16.81
C ASP A 132 3.38 4.44 -16.75
N GLY A 133 3.22 5.76 -16.65
CA GLY A 133 1.93 6.44 -16.80
C GLY A 133 0.94 6.24 -15.66
N VAL A 134 1.40 5.89 -14.45
CA VAL A 134 0.57 5.94 -13.23
C VAL A 134 0.93 7.21 -12.46
N ALA A 135 0.02 8.18 -12.45
CA ALA A 135 0.16 9.39 -11.65
C ALA A 135 -0.57 9.22 -10.32
N VAL A 136 0.18 9.27 -9.21
CA VAL A 136 -0.33 9.22 -7.84
C VAL A 136 0.42 10.24 -6.99
N ASP A 137 -0.15 10.63 -5.86
CA ASP A 137 0.47 11.59 -4.93
C ASP A 137 1.72 10.98 -4.25
N HIS A 138 1.64 9.68 -3.91
CA HIS A 138 2.74 8.95 -3.29
C HIS A 138 2.92 7.58 -3.94
N LEU A 139 4.10 7.34 -4.53
CA LEU A 139 4.49 6.06 -5.12
C LEU A 139 5.59 5.41 -4.29
N LEU A 140 5.31 4.26 -3.68
CA LEU A 140 6.26 3.47 -2.90
C LEU A 140 6.64 2.23 -3.74
N ALA A 141 7.67 2.39 -4.55
CA ALA A 141 8.14 1.35 -5.47
C ALA A 141 9.23 0.47 -4.83
N VAL A 142 9.03 -0.85 -4.91
CA VAL A 142 9.99 -1.86 -4.47
C VAL A 142 10.87 -2.28 -5.65
N PRO A 143 12.21 -2.22 -5.53
CA PRO A 143 13.09 -2.75 -6.56
C PRO A 143 12.97 -4.29 -6.61
N GLY A 144 12.88 -4.84 -7.82
CA GLY A 144 12.87 -6.29 -8.01
C GLY A 144 11.96 -6.73 -9.17
N ALA A 145 12.35 -7.83 -9.82
CA ALA A 145 11.58 -8.39 -10.94
C ALA A 145 10.64 -9.53 -10.51
N ASP A 146 10.90 -10.21 -9.39
CA ASP A 146 10.06 -11.31 -8.88
C ASP A 146 8.85 -10.72 -8.10
N PRO A 147 7.61 -10.89 -8.60
CA PRO A 147 6.41 -10.38 -7.93
C PRO A 147 6.21 -10.94 -6.52
N LEU A 148 6.69 -12.15 -6.23
CA LEU A 148 6.54 -12.77 -4.91
C LEU A 148 7.43 -12.08 -3.89
N VAL A 149 8.67 -11.76 -4.28
CA VAL A 149 9.63 -11.02 -3.46
C VAL A 149 9.18 -9.57 -3.25
N VAL A 150 8.53 -8.96 -4.26
CA VAL A 150 7.91 -7.64 -4.13
C VAL A 150 6.79 -7.64 -3.07
N ARG A 151 5.91 -8.64 -3.09
CA ARG A 151 4.82 -8.79 -2.12
C ARG A 151 5.33 -8.99 -0.69
N GLU A 152 6.35 -9.84 -0.51
CA GLU A 152 7.01 -9.99 0.80
C GLU A 152 7.49 -8.64 1.37
N GLN A 153 8.01 -7.77 0.51
CA GLN A 153 8.51 -6.44 0.89
C GLN A 153 7.39 -5.43 1.13
N HIS A 154 6.26 -5.53 0.41
CA HIS A 154 5.09 -4.71 0.65
C HIS A 154 4.58 -4.83 2.08
N VAL A 155 4.67 -6.02 2.69
CA VAL A 155 4.33 -6.25 4.10
C VAL A 155 5.08 -5.30 5.03
N THR A 156 6.38 -5.19 4.85
CA THR A 156 7.19 -4.25 5.65
C THR A 156 6.79 -2.81 5.38
N LEU A 157 6.59 -2.44 4.11
CA LEU A 157 6.25 -1.07 3.73
C LEU A 157 4.92 -0.61 4.32
N TYR A 158 3.85 -1.42 4.20
CA TYR A 158 2.56 -1.01 4.73
C TYR A 158 2.52 -1.05 6.27
N HIS A 159 3.30 -1.92 6.93
CA HIS A 159 3.47 -1.88 8.39
C HIS A 159 4.13 -0.59 8.86
N LEU A 160 5.21 -0.18 8.20
CA LEU A 160 5.88 1.08 8.51
C LEU A 160 4.97 2.28 8.18
N LEU A 161 4.23 2.23 7.07
CA LEU A 161 3.27 3.27 6.71
C LEU A 161 2.16 3.40 7.78
N TRP A 162 1.65 2.27 8.28
CA TRP A 162 0.69 2.23 9.39
C TRP A 162 1.29 2.83 10.66
N GLU A 163 2.49 2.43 11.06
CA GLU A 163 3.16 2.88 12.28
C GLU A 163 3.41 4.38 12.24
N LEU A 164 3.99 4.87 11.14
CA LEU A 164 4.30 6.27 10.94
C LEU A 164 3.04 7.13 10.88
N THR A 165 1.97 6.65 10.23
CA THR A 165 0.68 7.36 10.19
C THR A 165 0.12 7.55 11.60
N HIS A 166 0.15 6.51 12.43
CA HIS A 166 -0.28 6.60 13.83
C HIS A 166 0.64 7.50 14.65
N ALA A 167 1.95 7.41 14.48
CA ALA A 167 2.91 8.25 15.18
C ALA A 167 2.71 9.74 14.86
N VAL A 168 2.39 10.08 13.60
CA VAL A 168 2.05 11.46 13.20
C VAL A 168 0.74 11.89 13.84
N LEU A 169 -0.29 11.04 13.84
CA LEU A 169 -1.60 11.33 14.45
C LEU A 169 -1.51 11.63 15.94
N GLU A 170 -0.65 10.92 16.66
CA GLU A 170 -0.47 11.09 18.12
C GLU A 170 0.36 12.33 18.49
N ARG A 171 1.24 12.78 17.60
CA ARG A 171 2.14 13.92 17.85
C ARG A 171 1.56 15.28 17.50
N SER A 172 0.45 15.34 16.76
CA SER A 172 -0.22 16.62 16.45
C SER A 172 -1.68 16.57 16.91
N PRO A 173 -2.09 17.43 17.87
CA PRO A 173 -3.45 17.48 18.40
C PRO A 173 -4.47 17.90 17.34
#